data_AF-A0A2V5QR52-F1
#
_entry.id   AF-A0A2V5QR52-F1
#
_cell.length_a   1.000
_cell.length_b   1.000
_cell.length_c   1.000
_cell.angle_alpha   90.00
_cell.angle_beta   90.00
_cell.angle_gamma   90.00
#
_symmetry.space_group_name_H-M   'P 1'
#
loop_
_entity.id
_entity.type
_entity.pdbx_description
1 polymer ?
#
loop_
_entity_poly.entity_id
_entity_poly.type
_entity_poly.pdbx_seq_one_letter_code
_entity_poly.pdbx_strand_id
1 'polypeptide(L)'
;MLLVSPRPIHAGESPAFEKLADVSPDGKFGVRISCSSEPQDPDNIDADLITAVELISLHSKKVVMNIGQPYVNAPQLIWSKDSNWFAYPFASGSRVTDTYVYHRSGR
;
A
#
# COMPACT_ATOMS: atom_id res chain seq x y z
N MET A 1 4.33 -22.61 31.06
CA MET A 1 3.82 -21.25 30.79
C MET A 1 4.71 -20.66 29.69
N LEU A 2 4.26 -20.70 28.43
CA LEU A 2 5.01 -20.15 27.30
C LEU A 2 4.75 -18.63 27.28
N LEU A 3 5.77 -17.83 27.59
CA LEU A 3 5.74 -16.39 27.35
C LEU A 3 6.07 -16.17 25.88
N VAL A 4 5.05 -15.97 25.05
CA VAL A 4 5.23 -15.44 23.70
C VAL A 4 5.56 -13.97 23.86
N SER A 5 6.84 -13.61 23.78
CA SER A 5 7.26 -12.22 23.64
C SER A 5 6.68 -11.67 22.33
N PRO A 6 5.84 -10.60 22.34
CA PRO A 6 5.54 -9.90 21.12
C PRO A 6 6.84 -9.36 20.55
N ARG A 7 7.14 -9.67 19.28
CA ARG A 7 8.28 -9.06 18.58
C ARG A 7 8.12 -7.55 18.68
N PRO A 8 9.17 -6.80 19.06
CA PRO A 8 9.11 -5.35 19.00
C PRO A 8 8.86 -4.97 17.55
N ILE A 9 7.74 -4.31 17.29
CA ILE A 9 7.59 -3.51 16.07
C ILE A 9 8.63 -2.41 16.26
N HIS A 10 9.73 -2.45 15.51
CA HIS A 10 10.70 -1.37 15.48
C HIS A 10 10.03 -0.12 14.92
N ALA A 11 9.43 0.67 15.79
CA ALA A 11 9.23 2.09 15.57
C ALA A 11 10.62 2.74 15.64
N GLY A 12 11.32 2.88 14.50
CA GLY A 12 12.66 3.48 14.53
C GLY A 12 13.49 3.51 13.25
N GLU A 13 13.14 2.79 12.18
CA GLU A 13 13.84 2.91 10.91
C GLU A 13 12.92 3.59 9.90
N SER A 14 13.30 4.79 9.47
CA SER A 14 12.73 5.37 8.26
C SER A 14 12.89 4.35 7.13
N PRO A 15 11.89 4.15 6.26
CA PRO A 15 12.04 3.25 5.14
C PRO A 15 13.26 3.66 4.32
N ALA A 16 14.06 2.67 3.92
CA ALA A 16 15.26 2.92 3.12
C ALA A 16 14.90 3.47 1.73
N PHE A 17 13.68 3.17 1.26
CA PHE A 17 13.14 3.66 0.00
C PHE A 17 11.62 3.85 0.10
N GLU A 18 11.13 4.93 -0.50
CA GLU A 18 9.70 5.18 -0.69
C GLU A 18 9.41 5.52 -2.15
N LYS A 19 8.35 4.95 -2.70
CA LYS A 19 7.80 5.30 -4.02
C LYS A 19 6.37 5.81 -3.87
N LEU A 20 6.06 6.90 -4.56
CA LEU A 20 4.68 7.33 -4.77
C LEU A 20 4.20 6.83 -6.13
N ALA A 21 3.06 6.15 -6.14
CA ALA A 21 2.41 5.60 -7.32
C ALA A 21 0.90 5.90 -7.31
N ASP A 22 0.22 5.58 -8.41
CA ASP A 22 -1.24 5.56 -8.53
C ASP A 22 -1.94 6.77 -7.90
N VAL A 23 -1.54 7.96 -8.37
CA VAL A 23 -2.13 9.23 -7.93
C VAL A 23 -3.58 9.34 -8.45
N SER A 24 -4.50 9.77 -7.59
CA SER A 24 -5.90 9.98 -7.96
C SER A 24 -6.02 11.05 -9.07
N PRO A 25 -7.04 10.99 -9.95
CA PRO A 25 -7.21 11.99 -11.00
C PRO A 25 -7.30 13.44 -10.51
N ASP A 26 -7.82 13.65 -9.28
CA ASP A 26 -7.88 14.97 -8.64
C ASP A 26 -6.59 15.37 -7.90
N GLY A 27 -5.56 14.52 -7.90
CA GLY A 27 -4.25 14.78 -7.31
C GLY A 27 -4.24 14.84 -5.79
N LYS A 28 -5.28 14.36 -5.10
CA LYS A 28 -5.39 14.47 -3.63
C LYS A 28 -4.89 13.24 -2.89
N PHE A 29 -4.87 12.09 -3.55
CA PHE A 29 -4.46 10.82 -2.96
C PHE A 29 -3.42 10.14 -3.84
N GLY A 30 -2.62 9.28 -3.23
CA GLY A 30 -1.69 8.41 -3.95
C GLY A 30 -1.28 7.23 -3.07
N VAL A 31 -0.68 6.24 -3.71
CA VAL A 31 -0.19 5.02 -3.05
C VAL A 31 1.27 5.21 -2.70
N ARG A 32 1.59 5.14 -1.41
CA ARG A 32 2.96 5.08 -0.92
C ARG A 32 3.37 3.64 -0.73
N ILE A 33 4.46 3.24 -1.36
CA ILE A 33 5.11 1.95 -1.19
C ILE A 33 6.41 2.19 -0.44
N SER A 34 6.53 1.60 0.74
CA SER A 34 7.73 1.68 1.58
C SER A 34 8.49 0.35 1.51
N CYS A 35 9.82 0.43 1.39
CA CYS A 35 10.69 -0.74 1.28
C CYS A 35 11.78 -0.75 2.36
N SER A 36 12.23 -1.96 2.73
CA SER A 36 13.33 -2.17 3.66
C SER A 36 14.71 -1.83 3.06
N SER A 37 14.84 -1.88 1.73
CA SER A 37 16.01 -1.43 0.97
C SER A 37 15.60 -0.84 -0.38
N GLU A 38 16.53 -0.18 -1.06
CA GLU A 38 16.32 0.27 -2.44
C GLU A 38 16.14 -0.96 -3.38
N PRO A 39 15.06 -1.03 -4.17
CA PRO A 39 14.85 -2.12 -5.12
C PRO A 39 15.78 -1.98 -6.32
N GLN A 40 16.13 -3.10 -6.96
CA GLN A 40 16.92 -3.09 -8.20
C GLN A 40 16.19 -2.40 -9.36
N ASP A 41 14.86 -2.55 -9.40
CA ASP A 41 13.97 -1.91 -10.35
C ASP A 41 12.81 -1.24 -9.59
N PRO A 42 12.75 0.10 -9.53
CA PRO A 42 11.67 0.83 -8.87
C PRO A 42 10.28 0.56 -9.46
N ASP A 43 10.17 0.10 -10.71
CA ASP A 43 8.90 -0.19 -11.37
C ASP A 43 8.44 -1.65 -11.19
N ASN A 44 9.34 -2.52 -10.73
CA ASN A 44 9.06 -3.91 -10.43
C ASN A 44 9.66 -4.32 -9.08
N ILE A 45 9.06 -3.79 -8.01
CA ILE A 45 9.52 -3.99 -6.64
C ILE A 45 9.17 -5.41 -6.18
N ASP A 46 10.19 -6.16 -5.74
CA ASP A 46 10.03 -7.46 -5.11
C ASP A 46 9.17 -7.34 -3.84
N ALA A 47 8.15 -8.19 -3.73
CA ALA A 47 7.24 -8.20 -2.60
C ALA A 47 7.94 -8.39 -1.25
N ASP A 48 9.06 -9.11 -1.21
CA ASP A 48 9.83 -9.35 0.01
C ASP A 48 10.51 -8.08 0.55
N LEU A 49 10.70 -7.07 -0.30
CA LEU A 49 11.23 -5.77 0.11
C LEU A 49 10.16 -4.83 0.67
N ILE A 50 8.88 -5.06 0.34
CA ILE A 50 7.78 -4.17 0.67
C ILE A 50 7.43 -4.30 2.16
N THR A 51 7.66 -3.22 2.91
CA THR A 51 7.33 -3.15 4.34
C THR A 51 5.95 -2.55 4.59
N ALA A 52 5.48 -1.66 3.71
CA ALA A 52 4.14 -1.11 3.76
C ALA A 52 3.64 -0.65 2.38
N VAL A 53 2.33 -0.76 2.18
CA VAL A 53 1.62 -0.10 1.09
C VAL A 53 0.43 0.64 1.68
N GLU A 54 0.37 1.94 1.40
CA GLU A 54 -0.57 2.84 2.06
C GLU A 54 -1.21 3.78 1.05
N LEU A 55 -2.52 3.96 1.16
CA LEU A 55 -3.17 5.10 0.53
C LEU A 55 -2.95 6.32 1.41
N ILE A 56 -2.32 7.36 0.87
CA ILE A 56 -2.03 8.59 1.58
C ILE A 56 -2.78 9.77 0.96
N SER A 57 -3.12 10.75 1.80
CA SER A 57 -3.51 12.08 1.35
C SER A 57 -2.24 12.87 0.99
N LEU A 58 -2.12 13.33 -0.25
CA LEU A 58 -0.92 14.04 -0.72
C LEU A 58 -0.76 15.41 -0.07
N HIS A 59 -1.87 16.09 0.21
CA HIS A 59 -1.84 17.41 0.86
C HIS A 59 -1.40 17.32 2.33
N SER A 60 -1.97 16.38 3.09
CA SER A 60 -1.71 16.28 4.53
C SER A 60 -0.60 15.30 4.90
N LYS A 61 -0.13 14.50 3.93
CA LYS A 61 0.78 13.36 4.11
C LYS A 61 0.29 12.33 5.14
N LYS A 62 -1.01 12.32 5.43
CA LYS A 62 -1.63 11.36 6.35
C LYS A 62 -1.96 10.07 5.63
N VAL A 63 -1.72 8.96 6.30
CA VAL A 63 -2.22 7.64 5.90
C VAL A 63 -3.73 7.63 6.06
N VAL A 64 -4.43 7.33 4.96
CA VAL A 64 -5.88 7.17 4.92
C VAL A 64 -6.25 5.72 5.20
N MET A 65 -5.48 4.77 4.64
CA MET A 65 -5.65 3.35 4.87
C MET A 65 -4.39 2.57 4.48
N ASN A 66 -4.22 1.41 5.12
CA ASN A 66 -3.25 0.39 4.72
C ASN A 66 -3.88 -0.50 3.64
N ILE A 67 -3.10 -0.83 2.61
CA ILE A 67 -3.48 -1.78 1.57
C ILE A 67 -3.02 -3.16 2.02
N GLY A 68 -3.89 -4.17 1.92
CA GLY A 68 -3.67 -5.46 2.57
C GLY A 68 -2.57 -6.33 1.93
N GLN A 69 -1.89 -7.10 2.78
CA GLN A 69 -1.01 -8.23 2.43
C GLN A 69 -1.78 -9.56 2.34
N PRO A 70 -1.33 -10.56 1.55
CA PRO A 70 0.01 -10.69 0.96
C PRO A 70 0.18 -9.96 -0.37
N TYR A 71 1.38 -9.42 -0.60
CA TYR A 71 1.77 -8.85 -1.89
C TYR A 71 2.43 -9.95 -2.74
N VAL A 72 2.03 -10.06 -4.00
CA VAL A 72 2.79 -10.81 -5.01
C VAL A 72 3.79 -9.88 -5.71
N ASN A 73 3.43 -8.59 -5.78
CA ASN A 73 4.16 -7.47 -6.34
C ASN A 73 3.60 -6.18 -5.72
N ALA A 74 4.23 -5.03 -5.99
CA ALA A 74 3.64 -3.74 -5.68
C ALA A 74 2.23 -3.63 -6.28
N PRO A 75 1.17 -3.42 -5.46
CA PRO A 75 -0.19 -3.40 -5.95
C PRO A 75 -0.43 -2.15 -6.80
N GLN A 76 -1.20 -2.32 -7.87
CA GLN A 76 -1.64 -1.24 -8.74
C GLN A 76 -3.11 -0.90 -8.44
N LEU A 77 -3.39 0.37 -8.18
CA LEU A 77 -4.74 0.87 -7.96
C LEU A 77 -5.31 1.46 -9.23
N ILE A 78 -6.58 1.13 -9.47
CA ILE A 78 -7.35 1.70 -10.57
C ILE A 78 -8.32 2.72 -9.97
N TRP A 79 -8.21 3.97 -10.43
CA TRP A 79 -9.08 5.06 -10.02
C TRP A 79 -10.24 5.26 -10.99
N SER A 80 -11.41 5.56 -10.41
CA SER A 80 -12.49 6.20 -11.16
C SER A 80 -12.13 7.62 -11.55
N LYS A 81 -12.69 8.10 -12.67
CA LYS A 81 -12.43 9.44 -13.20
C LYS A 81 -12.78 10.57 -12.24
N ASP A 82 -13.79 10.37 -11.39
CA ASP A 82 -14.25 11.36 -10.41
C ASP A 82 -13.46 11.32 -9.08
N SER A 83 -12.47 10.43 -8.96
CA SER A 83 -11.65 10.21 -7.76
C SER A 83 -12.43 9.79 -6.51
N ASN A 84 -13.70 9.37 -6.64
CA ASN A 84 -14.50 8.90 -5.50
C ASN A 84 -14.41 7.39 -5.29
N TRP A 85 -13.93 6.66 -6.30
CA TRP A 85 -13.76 5.21 -6.23
C TRP A 85 -12.35 4.79 -6.61
N PHE A 86 -11.88 3.73 -5.97
CA PHE A 86 -10.74 2.98 -6.46
C PHE A 86 -10.93 1.48 -6.20
N ALA A 87 -10.20 0.67 -6.96
CA ALA A 87 -10.15 -0.77 -6.78
C ALA A 87 -8.71 -1.28 -6.82
N TYR A 88 -8.46 -2.39 -6.12
CA TYR A 88 -7.21 -3.13 -6.24
C TYR A 88 -7.45 -4.65 -6.09
N PRO A 89 -6.65 -5.48 -6.78
CA PRO A 89 -6.69 -6.92 -6.60
C PRO A 89 -6.00 -7.33 -5.30
N PHE A 90 -6.56 -8.34 -4.63
CA PHE A 90 -6.02 -8.93 -3.42
C PHE A 90 -5.96 -10.45 -3.55
N ALA A 91 -4.78 -11.03 -3.41
CA ALA A 91 -4.61 -12.48 -3.45
C ALA A 91 -5.10 -13.11 -2.13
N SER A 92 -6.33 -13.60 -2.10
CA SER A 92 -6.93 -14.25 -0.92
C SER A 92 -6.63 -15.75 -0.83
N GLY A 93 -5.99 -16.34 -1.85
CA GLY A 93 -5.52 -17.72 -1.83
C GLY A 93 -4.65 -18.06 -3.05
N SER A 94 -4.12 -19.30 -3.09
CA SER A 94 -3.16 -19.76 -4.11
C SER A 94 -3.67 -19.70 -5.56
N ARG A 95 -4.98 -19.54 -5.76
CA ARG A 95 -5.64 -19.39 -7.07
C ARG A 95 -6.86 -18.46 -7.01
N VAL A 96 -6.97 -17.64 -5.99
CA VAL A 96 -8.13 -16.76 -5.78
C VAL A 96 -7.63 -15.33 -5.62
N THR A 97 -8.21 -14.45 -6.43
CA THR A 97 -7.97 -13.02 -6.36
C THR A 97 -9.31 -12.34 -6.18
N ASP A 98 -9.49 -11.71 -5.03
CA ASP A 98 -10.63 -10.82 -4.80
C ASP A 98 -10.30 -9.44 -5.34
N THR A 99 -11.32 -8.68 -5.72
CA THR A 99 -11.16 -7.26 -6.06
C THR A 99 -11.85 -6.44 -5.00
N TYR A 100 -11.07 -5.68 -4.25
CA TYR A 100 -11.61 -4.78 -3.25
C TYR A 100 -11.95 -3.47 -3.94
N VAL A 101 -13.16 -2.98 -3.70
CA VAL A 101 -13.67 -1.72 -4.26
C VAL A 101 -14.04 -0.81 -3.11
N TYR A 102 -13.46 0.38 -3.10
CA TYR A 102 -13.70 1.38 -2.08
C TYR A 102 -14.37 2.60 -2.69
N HIS A 103 -15.33 3.14 -1.95
CA HIS A 103 -15.96 4.41 -2.22
C HIS A 103 -15.60 5.40 -1.12
N ARG A 104 -15.20 6.61 -1.51
CA ARG A 104 -15.00 7.70 -0.58
C ARG A 104 -16.34 8.10 0.02
N SER A 105 -16.51 7.86 1.31
CA SER A 105 -17.66 8.35 2.07
C SER A 105 -17.35 9.69 2.73
N GLY A 106 -18.29 10.62 2.68
CA GLY A 106 -18.15 11.97 3.25
C GLY A 106 -17.93 13.05 2.18
N ARG A 107 -18.10 14.32 2.58
CA ARG A 107 -17.86 15.50 1.74
C ARG A 107 -16.49 16.08 2.00
#